data_AF-D3D8D4-F1
#
_entry.id   AF-D3D8D4-F1
#
_cell.length_a   1.000
_cell.length_b   1.000
_cell.length_c   1.000
_cell.angle_alpha   90.00
_cell.angle_beta   90.00
_cell.angle_gamma   90.00
#
_symmetry.space_group_name_H-M   'P 1'
#
loop_
_entity.id
_entity.type
_entity.pdbx_description
1 polymer ?
#
loop_
_entity_poly.entity_id
_entity_poly.type
_entity_poly.pdbx_seq_one_letter_code
_entity_poly.pdbx_strand_id
1 'polypeptide(L)' 'MASSLSLLVIDDHRIFAEALCLALGLEPDVRSVAKAHTGRDGLAMAAALDVTAAVVDLDLPDL' A
#
# COMPACT_ATOMS: atom_id res chain seq x y z
N MET A 1 -1.67 21.60 10.85
CA MET A 1 -2.50 20.39 10.67
C MET A 1 -1.55 19.28 10.25
N ALA A 2 -1.47 18.17 10.98
CA ALA A 2 -0.63 17.05 10.56
C ALA A 2 -1.30 16.41 9.33
N SER A 3 -0.63 16.41 8.18
CA SER A 3 -1.11 15.77 6.97
C SER A 3 -0.94 14.26 7.14
N SER A 4 -2.03 13.50 7.21
CA SER A 4 -1.95 12.03 7.27
C SER A 4 -1.50 11.47 5.93
N LEU A 5 -0.46 10.64 5.94
CA LEU A 5 0.05 9.93 4.77
C LEU A 5 -0.90 8.79 4.40
N SER A 6 -1.50 8.86 3.21
CA SER A 6 -2.38 7.81 2.66
C SER A 6 -1.56 6.85 1.81
N LEU A 7 -1.35 5.63 2.31
CA LEU A 7 -0.45 4.64 1.73
C LEU A 7 -1.18 3.50 1.02
N LEU A 8 -0.64 3.09 -0.13
CA LEU A 8 -0.96 1.85 -0.83
C LEU A 8 0.19 0.85 -0.65
N VAL A 9 -0.11 -0.39 -0.28
CA VAL A 9 0.88 -1.49 -0.24
C VAL A 9 0.62 -2.44 -1.40
N ILE A 10 1.64 -2.71 -2.22
CA ILE A 10 1.59 -3.61 -3.38
C ILE A 10 2.61 -4.73 -3.16
N ASP A 11 2.13 -5.94 -2.84
CA ASP A 11 2.99 -7.09 -2.51
C ASP A 11 2.19 -8.39 -2.70
N ASP A 12 2.73 -9.36 -3.43
CA ASP A 12 2.07 -10.64 -3.71
C ASP A 12 2.08 -11.60 -2.50
N HIS A 13 2.96 -11.35 -1.51
CA HIS A 13 2.98 -12.03 -0.21
C HIS A 13 1.94 -11.45 0.75
N ARG A 14 0.71 -11.97 0.64
CA ARG A 14 -0.46 -11.52 1.42
C ARG A 14 -0.21 -11.33 2.93
N ILE A 15 0.46 -12.28 3.58
CA ILE A 15 0.74 -12.22 5.03
C ILE A 15 1.67 -11.05 5.35
N PHE A 16 2.68 -10.81 4.51
CA PHE A 16 3.61 -9.71 4.70
C PHE A 16 2.90 -8.37 4.49
N ALA A 17 2.12 -8.23 3.42
CA ALA A 17 1.32 -7.03 3.17
C ALA A 17 0.38 -6.69 4.33
N GLU A 18 -0.25 -7.70 4.95
CA GLU A 18 -1.10 -7.54 6.12
C GLU A 18 -0.32 -7.11 7.36
N ALA A 19 0.80 -7.78 7.66
CA ALA A 19 1.66 -7.43 8.79
C ALA A 19 2.22 -6.00 8.65
N LEU A 20 2.63 -5.61 7.44
CA LEU A 20 3.12 -4.26 7.15
C LEU A 20 2.00 -3.22 7.35
N CYS A 21 0.79 -3.48 6.87
CA CYS A 21 -0.34 -2.58 7.09
C CYS A 21 -0.71 -2.43 8.58
N LEU A 22 -0.62 -3.51 9.37
CA LEU A 22 -0.84 -3.46 10.80
C LEU A 22 0.23 -2.62 11.51
N ALA A 23 1.51 -2.81 11.16
CA ALA A 23 2.61 -2.04 11.72
C ALA A 23 2.48 -0.54 11.37
N LEU A 24 2.19 -0.22 10.11
CA LEU A 24 1.97 1.17 9.65
C LEU A 24 0.76 1.82 10.31
N GLY A 25 -0.28 1.06 10.64
CA GLY A 25 -1.46 1.56 11.34
C GLY A 25 -1.22 1.95 12.80
N LEU A 26 -0.05 1.63 13.37
CA LEU A 26 0.38 2.11 14.69
C LEU A 26 0.94 3.53 14.65
N GLU A 27 1.39 4.00 13.48
CA GLU A 27 1.93 5.34 13.31
C GLU A 27 0.79 6.36 13.19
N PRO A 28 0.77 7.42 14.01
CA PRO A 28 -0.38 8.32 14.14
C PRO A 28 -0.62 9.21 12.90
N ASP A 29 0.40 9.36 12.05
CA ASP A 29 0.37 10.14 10.81
C ASP A 29 0.30 9.26 9.56
N VAL A 30 0.22 7.94 9.71
CA VAL A 30 0.13 7.01 8.58
C VAL A 30 -1.20 6.29 8.56
N ARG A 31 -1.80 6.22 7.37
CA ARG A 31 -2.98 5.42 7.12
C ARG A 31 -2.79 4.58 5.86
N SER A 32 -2.73 3.26 6.02
CA SER A 32 -2.92 2.36 4.88
C SER A 32 -4.37 2.43 4.41
N VAL A 33 -4.58 2.81 3.15
CA VAL A 33 -5.92 2.96 2.57
C VAL A 33 -6.28 1.79 1.64
N ALA A 34 -5.28 1.05 1.16
CA ALA A 34 -5.49 -0.08 0.25
C ALA A 34 -4.30 -1.05 0.22
N LYS A 35 -4.58 -2.27 -0.25
CA LYS A 35 -3.61 -3.35 -0.49
C LYS A 35 -3.87 -3.95 -1.88
N ALA A 36 -2.80 -4.18 -2.63
CA ALA A 36 -2.81 -4.90 -3.89
C ALA A 36 -1.82 -6.07 -3.83
N HIS A 37 -2.08 -7.13 -4.61
CA HIS A 37 -1.26 -8.35 -4.66
C HIS A 37 -0.67 -8.63 -6.05
N THR A 38 -0.82 -7.66 -6.94
CA THR A 38 -0.26 -7.64 -8.28
C THR A 38 0.08 -6.19 -8.62
N GLY A 39 1.08 -5.98 -9.48
CA GLY A 39 1.45 -4.66 -9.96
C GLY A 39 0.30 -4.00 -10.73
N ARG A 40 -0.44 -4.78 -11.53
CA ARG A 40 -1.59 -4.29 -12.30
C ARG A 40 -2.72 -3.77 -11.41
N ASP A 41 -3.10 -4.53 -10.38
CA ASP A 41 -4.13 -4.08 -9.43
C ASP A 41 -3.65 -2.86 -8.65
N GLY A 42 -2.36 -2.84 -8.28
CA GLY A 42 -1.74 -1.71 -7.60
C GLY A 42 -1.79 -0.42 -8.42
N LEU A 43 -1.46 -0.49 -9.71
CA LEU A 43 -1.58 0.65 -10.63
C LEU A 43 -3.03 1.11 -10.81
N ALA A 44 -3.98 0.17 -10.94
CA ALA A 44 -5.40 0.50 -11.05
C ALA A 44 -5.92 1.20 -9.78
N MET A 45 -5.51 0.72 -8.60
CA MET A 45 -5.84 1.35 -7.31
C MET A 45 -5.20 2.72 -7.17
N ALA A 46 -3.93 2.88 -7.53
CA ALA A 46 -3.24 4.17 -7.48
C ALA A 46 -3.90 5.23 -8.38
N ALA A 47 -4.49 4.82 -9.51
CA ALA A 47 -5.24 5.72 -10.38
C ALA A 47 -6.64 6.08 -9.85
N ALA A 48 -7.24 5.22 -9.02
CA ALA A 48 -8.61 5.36 -8.53
C ALA A 48 -8.71 5.94 -7.11
N LEU A 49 -7.64 5.87 -6.31
CA LEU A 49 -7.60 6.26 -4.91
C LEU A 49 -6.72 7.50 -4.71
N ASP A 50 -7.06 8.32 -3.73
CA ASP A 50 -6.26 9.46 -3.30
C ASP A 50 -5.12 8.98 -2.38
N VAL A 51 -4.16 8.27 -2.97
CA VAL A 51 -2.95 7.80 -2.29
C VAL A 51 -1.83 8.80 -2.49
N THR A 52 -1.10 9.10 -1.42
CA THR A 52 0.02 10.06 -1.45
C THR A 52 1.37 9.37 -1.63
N ALA A 53 1.44 8.07 -1.32
CA ALA A 53 2.63 7.25 -1.48
C ALA A 53 2.25 5.78 -1.66
N ALA A 54 3.19 4.97 -2.15
CA ALA A 54 3.06 3.52 -2.22
C ALA A 54 4.34 2.82 -1.74
N VAL A 55 4.17 1.68 -1.09
CA VAL A 55 5.24 0.69 -0.85
C VAL A 55 5.01 -0.44 -1.84
N VAL A 56 6.03 -0.74 -2.65
CA VAL A 56 5.91 -1.65 -3.78
C VAL A 56 7.01 -2.69 -3.67
N ASP A 57 6.60 -3.97 -3.65
CA ASP A 57 7.52 -5.07 -3.90
C ASP A 57 8.03 -4.99 -5.34
N LEU A 58 9.34 -5.08 -5.52
CA LEU A 58 9.98 -5.00 -6.82
C LEU A 58 9.95 -6.35 -7.56
N ASP A 59 9.74 -7.45 -6.86
CA ASP A 59 9.73 -8.81 -7.40
C ASP A 59 8.31 -9.32 -7.74
N LEU A 60 7.39 -8.39 -8.08
CA LEU A 60 6.02 -8.73 -8.46
C LEU A 60 5.98 -9.55 -9.77
N PRO A 61 5.24 -10.68 -9.82
CA PRO A 61 5.30 -11.62 -10.93
C PRO A 61 4.65 -11.13 -12.24
N ASP A 62 3.92 -10.02 -12.20
CA ASP A 62 3.14 -9.49 -13.33
C ASP A 62 3.70 -8.17 -13.92
N LEU A 63 4.89 -7.74 -13.49
CA LEU A 63 5.61 -6.55 -13.95
C LEU A 63 7.01 -6.87 -14.49
#